data_AF-A0A2I3EED6-F1
#
_entry.id   AF-A0A2I3EED6-F1
#
_cell.length_a   1.000
_cell.length_b   1.000
_cell.length_c   1.000
_cell.angle_alpha   90.00
_cell.angle_beta   90.00
_cell.angle_gamma   90.00
#
_symmetry.space_group_name_H-M   'P 1'
#
loop_
_entity.id
_entity.type
_entity.pdbx_description
1 polymer ?
#
loop_
_entity_poly.entity_id
_entity_poly.type
_entity_poly.pdbx_seq_one_letter_code
_entity_poly.pdbx_strand_id
1 'polypeptide(L)'
;MAGCAQALGGAAEALRARLAELDGQVGQMLGGWRGTSGRAYASAWDLWRRGAGEVMLGLSILADAVGKAGLSFQQNESASAEVLRGVRGG
;
A
#
# COMPACT_ATOMS: atom_id res chain seq x y z
N MET A 1 -9.69 7.96 -10.63
CA MET A 1 -9.55 7.01 -9.50
C MET A 1 -8.54 5.89 -9.78
N ALA A 2 -8.53 5.29 -10.98
CA ALA A 2 -7.54 4.26 -11.34
C ALA A 2 -6.06 4.67 -11.10
N GLY A 3 -5.67 5.88 -11.50
CA GLY A 3 -4.31 6.38 -11.26
C GLY A 3 -3.94 6.56 -9.78
N CYS A 4 -4.91 6.87 -8.91
CA CYS A 4 -4.67 6.97 -7.46
C CYS A 4 -4.49 5.57 -6.84
N ALA A 5 -5.32 4.60 -7.23
CA ALA A 5 -5.17 3.21 -6.82
C ALA A 5 -3.80 2.64 -7.26
N GLN A 6 -3.37 2.92 -8.48
CA GLN A 6 -2.04 2.54 -8.97
C GLN A 6 -0.89 3.24 -8.23
N ALA A 7 -1.01 4.53 -7.93
CA ALA A 7 -0.01 5.25 -7.15
C ALA A 7 0.12 4.68 -5.73
N LEU A 8 -1.00 4.37 -5.07
CA LEU A 8 -1.03 3.75 -3.74
C LEU A 8 -0.43 2.34 -3.75
N GLY A 9 -0.80 1.51 -4.73
CA GLY A 9 -0.23 0.17 -4.88
C GLY A 9 1.28 0.20 -5.16
N GLY A 10 1.72 1.08 -6.07
CA GLY A 10 3.14 1.26 -6.37
C GLY A 10 3.95 1.77 -5.17
N ALA A 11 3.39 2.71 -4.39
CA ALA A 11 4.02 3.19 -3.16
C ALA A 11 4.14 2.09 -2.09
N ALA A 12 3.11 1.24 -1.95
CA ALA A 12 3.14 0.11 -1.01
C ALA A 12 4.22 -0.92 -1.39
N GLU A 13 4.35 -1.26 -2.67
CA GLU A 13 5.40 -2.17 -3.15
C GLU A 13 6.81 -1.58 -3.00
N ALA A 14 6.99 -0.31 -3.36
CA ALA A 14 8.26 0.38 -3.18
C ALA A 14 8.67 0.44 -1.69
N LEU A 15 7.71 0.69 -0.79
CA LEU A 15 7.94 0.68 0.64
C LEU A 15 8.34 -0.70 1.14
N ARG A 16 7.66 -1.75 0.67
CA ARG A 16 7.95 -3.15 1.02
C ARG A 16 9.35 -3.58 0.60
N ALA A 17 9.78 -3.21 -0.60
CA ALA A 17 11.14 -3.48 -1.08
C ALA A 17 12.20 -2.79 -0.21
N ARG A 18 12.01 -1.51 0.11
CA ARG A 18 12.95 -0.76 0.97
C ARG A 18 12.99 -1.29 2.40
N LEU A 19 11.84 -1.74 2.93
CA LEU A 19 11.78 -2.34 4.25
C LEU A 19 12.60 -3.64 4.31
N ALA A 20 12.48 -4.49 3.29
CA ALA A 20 13.23 -5.74 3.20
C ALA A 20 14.75 -5.50 3.12
N GLU A 21 15.17 -4.47 2.39
CA GLU A 21 16.58 -4.06 2.35
C GLU A 21 17.07 -3.60 3.73
N LEU A 22 16.30 -2.73 4.39
CA LEU A 22 16.64 -2.20 5.70
C LEU A 22 16.67 -3.31 6.78
N ASP A 23 15.77 -4.28 6.70
CA ASP A 23 15.77 -5.49 7.52
C ASP A 23 17.09 -6.27 7.41
N GLY A 24 17.60 -6.42 6.19
CA GLY A 24 18.89 -7.05 5.93
C GLY A 24 20.05 -6.28 6.58
N GLN A 25 20.07 -4.95 6.42
CA GLN A 25 21.09 -4.08 7.00
C GLN A 25 21.08 -4.13 8.54
N VAL A 26 19.90 -4.04 9.15
CA VAL A 26 19.75 -4.10 10.61
C VAL A 26 20.10 -5.50 11.13
N GLY A 27 19.73 -6.56 10.42
CA GLY A 27 20.11 -7.93 10.74
C GLY A 27 21.63 -8.12 10.78
N GLN A 28 22.35 -7.60 9.79
CA GLN A 28 23.81 -7.64 9.76
C GLN A 28 24.43 -6.86 10.93
N MET A 29 23.94 -5.64 11.19
CA MET A 29 24.39 -4.81 12.31
C MET A 29 24.22 -5.53 13.66
N LEU A 30 23.04 -6.11 13.90
CA LEU A 30 22.73 -6.84 15.14
C LEU A 30 23.51 -8.15 15.29
N GLY A 31 23.98 -8.74 14.18
CA GLY A 31 24.88 -9.89 14.21
C GLY A 31 26.19 -9.61 14.94
N GLY A 32 26.73 -8.39 14.76
CA GLY A 32 27.95 -7.89 15.42
C GLY A 32 27.69 -7.11 16.72
N TRP A 33 26.52 -6.49 16.86
CA TRP A 33 26.19 -5.66 18.02
C TRP A 33 25.38 -6.42 19.07
N ARG A 34 26.08 -7.04 20.01
CA ARG A 34 25.51 -7.84 21.10
C ARG A 34 25.55 -7.09 22.45
N GLY A 35 24.82 -7.61 23.43
CA GLY A 35 24.71 -7.01 24.77
C GLY A 35 23.33 -6.38 25.02
N THR A 36 23.17 -5.71 26.16
CA THR A 36 21.87 -5.17 26.59
C THR A 36 21.32 -4.15 25.60
N SER A 37 22.15 -3.23 25.11
CA SER A 37 21.74 -2.22 24.13
C SER A 37 21.36 -2.83 22.78
N GLY A 38 22.11 -3.84 22.30
CA GLY A 38 21.79 -4.54 21.06
C GLY A 38 20.46 -5.30 21.15
N ARG A 39 20.18 -5.96 22.29
CA ARG A 39 18.89 -6.62 22.53
C ARG A 39 17.72 -5.62 22.61
N ALA A 40 17.92 -4.48 23.28
CA ALA A 40 16.91 -3.42 23.35
C ALA A 40 16.60 -2.85 21.96
N TYR A 41 17.64 -2.60 21.15
CA TYR A 41 17.46 -2.17 19.76
C TYR A 41 16.75 -3.23 18.93
N ALA A 42 17.14 -4.50 19.03
CA ALA A 42 16.48 -5.59 18.32
C ALA A 42 14.97 -5.69 18.64
N SER A 43 14.60 -5.50 19.91
CA SER A 43 13.20 -5.46 20.32
C SER A 43 12.45 -4.26 19.75
N ALA A 44 13.05 -3.07 19.79
CA ALA A 44 12.46 -1.87 19.21
C ALA A 44 12.30 -1.99 17.69
N TRP A 45 13.30 -2.58 17.02
CA TRP A 45 13.27 -2.89 15.60
C TRP A 45 12.14 -3.85 15.24
N ASP A 46 11.95 -4.92 16.01
CA ASP A 46 10.86 -5.86 15.76
C ASP A 46 9.49 -5.21 15.88
N LEU A 47 9.29 -4.36 16.90
CA LEU A 47 8.06 -3.59 17.05
C LEU A 47 7.83 -2.64 15.87
N TRP A 48 8.88 -1.92 15.46
CA TRP A 48 8.81 -1.00 14.34
C TRP A 48 8.42 -1.71 13.03
N ARG A 49 9.01 -2.88 12.74
CA ARG A 49 8.68 -3.66 11.54
C ARG A 49 7.23 -4.10 11.48
N ARG A 50 6.67 -4.51 12.62
CA ARG A 50 5.24 -4.88 12.72
C ARG A 50 4.36 -3.68 12.35
N GLY A 51 4.63 -2.52 12.93
CA GLY A 51 3.90 -1.28 12.59
C GLY A 51 4.07 -0.86 11.13
N ALA A 52 5.26 -1.00 10.55
CA ALA A 52 5.46 -0.77 9.12
C ALA A 52 4.63 -1.74 8.26
N GLY A 53 4.51 -3.00 8.68
CA GLY A 53 3.60 -3.98 8.08
C GLY A 53 2.14 -3.54 8.07
N GLU A 54 1.65 -3.00 9.19
CA GLU A 54 0.29 -2.48 9.31
C GLU A 54 0.03 -1.30 8.37
N VAL A 55 1.00 -0.38 8.24
CA VAL A 55 0.91 0.75 7.29
C VAL A 55 0.81 0.26 5.85
N MET A 56 1.66 -0.70 5.45
CA MET A 56 1.62 -1.27 4.10
C MET A 56 0.29 -1.98 3.82
N LEU A 57 -0.24 -2.72 4.80
CA LEU A 57 -1.56 -3.34 4.68
C LEU A 57 -2.67 -2.30 4.50
N GLY A 58 -2.65 -1.22 5.29
CA GLY A 58 -3.61 -0.12 5.17
C GLY A 58 -3.57 0.55 3.79
N LEU A 59 -2.36 0.81 3.27
CA LEU A 59 -2.17 1.35 1.92
C LEU A 59 -2.75 0.41 0.84
N SER A 60 -2.55 -0.89 0.97
CA SER A 60 -3.11 -1.89 0.04
C SER A 60 -4.64 -1.92 0.07
N ILE A 61 -5.25 -1.87 1.26
CA ILE A 61 -6.70 -1.81 1.43
C ILE A 61 -7.27 -0.52 0.80
N LEU A 62 -6.61 0.62 1.01
CA LEU A 62 -7.02 1.89 0.41
C LEU A 62 -6.92 1.86 -1.12
N ALA A 63 -5.84 1.27 -1.66
CA ALA A 63 -5.68 1.11 -3.10
C ALA A 63 -6.82 0.28 -3.72
N ASP A 64 -7.18 -0.84 -3.09
CA ASP A 64 -8.28 -1.70 -3.52
C ASP A 64 -9.64 -0.98 -3.45
N ALA A 65 -9.93 -0.30 -2.34
CA ALA A 65 -11.16 0.46 -2.18
C ALA A 65 -11.32 1.57 -3.25
N VAL A 66 -10.26 2.33 -3.50
CA VAL A 66 -10.25 3.37 -4.54
C VAL A 66 -10.37 2.77 -5.95
N GLY A 67 -9.76 1.61 -6.18
CA GLY A 67 -9.90 0.86 -7.45
C GLY A 67 -11.35 0.45 -7.71
N LYS A 68 -12.00 -0.17 -6.72
CA LYS A 68 -13.41 -0.58 -6.80
C LYS A 68 -14.36 0.59 -7.01
N ALA A 69 -14.17 1.67 -6.26
CA ALA A 69 -14.94 2.91 -6.45
C ALA A 69 -14.77 3.43 -7.89
N GLY A 70 -13.52 3.48 -8.39
CA GLY A 70 -13.21 3.86 -9.77
C GLY A 70 -14.01 3.10 -10.83
N LEU A 71 -14.05 1.77 -10.71
CA LEU A 71 -14.79 0.91 -11.63
C LEU A 71 -16.30 1.16 -11.57
N SER A 72 -16.86 1.26 -10.37
CA SER A 72 -18.30 1.52 -10.19
C SER A 72 -18.72 2.85 -10.79
N PHE A 73 -17.91 3.91 -10.64
CA PHE A 73 -18.20 5.20 -11.24
C PHE A 73 -18.16 5.16 -12.77
N GLN A 74 -17.15 4.51 -13.37
CA GLN A 74 -17.06 4.39 -14.83
C GLN A 74 -18.21 3.58 -15.43
N GLN A 75 -18.65 2.52 -14.76
CA GLN A 75 -19.81 1.72 -15.19
C GLN A 75 -21.09 2.57 -15.17
N ASN A 76 -21.30 3.33 -14.09
CA ASN A 76 -22.48 4.18 -13.95
C ASN A 76 -22.51 5.32 -14.99
N GLU A 77 -21.35 5.94 -15.27
CA GLU A 77 -21.22 6.98 -16.29
C GLU A 77 -21.49 6.43 -17.69
N SER A 78 -20.97 5.24 -18.00
CA SER A 78 -21.19 4.58 -19.29
C SER A 78 -22.66 4.22 -19.51
N ALA A 79 -23.31 3.62 -18.51
CA ALA A 79 -24.74 3.30 -18.54
C ALA A 79 -25.60 4.57 -18.70
N SER A 80 -25.26 5.63 -17.97
CA SER A 80 -25.96 6.92 -18.06
C SER A 80 -25.79 7.56 -19.44
N ALA A 81 -24.59 7.49 -20.03
CA ALA A 81 -24.30 8.03 -21.36
C ALA A 81 -25.03 7.26 -22.49
N GLU A 82 -25.27 5.96 -22.33
CA GLU A 82 -26.11 5.17 -23.24
C GLU A 82 -27.58 5.59 -23.14
N VAL A 83 -28.12 5.72 -21.93
CA VAL A 83 -29.48 6.22 -21.70
C VAL A 83 -29.65 7.62 -22.28
N LEU A 84 -28.71 8.54 -22.04
CA LEU A 84 -28.77 9.89 -22.59
C LEU A 84 -28.74 9.92 -24.13
N ARG A 85 -27.94 9.05 -24.76
CA ARG A 85 -27.93 8.91 -26.23
C ARG A 85 -29.24 8.35 -26.76
N GLY A 86 -29.85 7.39 -26.06
CA GLY A 86 -31.17 6.87 -26.40
C GLY A 86 -32.27 7.93 -26.33
N VAL A 87 -32.25 8.78 -25.30
CA VAL A 87 -33.21 9.90 -25.14
C VAL A 87 -33.01 10.98 -26.21
N ARG A 88 -31.77 11.25 -26.63
CA ARG A 88 -31.47 12.32 -27.60
C ARG A 88 -31.64 11.90 -29.06
N GLY A 89 -31.73 10.59 -29.33
CA GLY A 89 -31.95 10.02 -30.66
C GLY A 89 -33.40 9.60 -30.93
N GLY A 90 -34.32 9.81 -29.98
CA GLY A 90 -35.76 9.56 -30.11
C GLY A 90 -36.58 10.83 -30.31
#